data_AF-A0A835YA26-F1
#
_entry.id   AF-A0A835YA26-F1
#
_cell.length_a   1.000
_cell.length_b   1.000
_cell.length_c   1.000
_cell.angle_alpha   90.00
_cell.angle_beta   90.00
_cell.angle_gamma   90.00
#
_symmetry.space_group_name_H-M   'P 1'
#
loop_
_entity.id
_entity.type
_entity.pdbx_description
1 polymer ?
#
loop_
_entity_poly.entity_id
_entity_poly.type
_entity_poly.pdbx_seq_one_letter_code
_entity_poly.pdbx_strand_id
1 'polypeptide(L)'
;MEQNLQPFGPRALWEDAAGLRRYLAEAVNLPVPNDYAPLLFQQHGQLRGRLVALGDLPQESKAVSLAMKVAGVLVFKLGEGTETYTAALTQLAMEGMLLFISSYLTTVPFSTNRNAADRSGATVPQLRPDFLCWVRNVLIFKGEEKAGRQQMEDAVAELSAKMSDTWLEGLGPSSEQPPSMLAYAAAGRSMQFFSIRKRAGTVFATPISDVIDLDTIPGRVRALTAACNIWRLLAGFSSTGMTAAFALGATLRNPDGDRLVTLMPGFIRKSIFNFHKVQAPYTSFELLQKLYREMSTYDNPCVIIQARGGDGPAGPRLENDTYVVHLAPVGVPCSKPPETEADVARAVHGVLRGLAALHGKGYVHRDVRWDNVVYLPAERRWLLIDLEHAGVAGCDCSRPPFPLRHWSGRTLDSGGRYTAASDLRMVAEQLIGRGGRLGLEGRTLQQQLMEGTLTAEEAAEHNWFSEFATEQEAAVGGGASPAGAQVAAGGAGV
;
A
#
# COMPACT_ATOMS: atom_id res chain seq x y z
N MET A 1 -31.66 -6.86 10.88
CA MET A 1 -30.43 -6.71 10.05
C MET A 1 -29.36 -7.73 10.47
N GLU A 2 -29.04 -7.83 11.75
CA GLU A 2 -28.02 -8.75 12.29
C GLU A 2 -28.30 -10.23 12.00
N GLN A 3 -29.55 -10.71 12.14
CA GLN A 3 -29.91 -12.10 11.83
C GLN A 3 -29.78 -12.45 10.34
N ASN A 4 -30.04 -11.51 9.44
CA ASN A 4 -30.01 -11.74 7.98
C ASN A 4 -28.60 -11.59 7.37
N LEU A 5 -27.66 -11.00 8.10
CA LEU A 5 -26.30 -10.70 7.63
C LEU A 5 -25.24 -11.40 8.48
N GLN A 6 -25.54 -12.60 8.99
CA GLN A 6 -24.57 -13.41 9.69
C GLN A 6 -23.34 -13.65 8.81
N PRO A 7 -22.11 -13.47 9.34
CA PRO A 7 -20.89 -13.70 8.59
C PRO A 7 -20.86 -15.10 7.98
N PHE A 8 -20.30 -15.21 6.77
CA PHE A 8 -19.93 -16.53 6.25
C PHE A 8 -18.74 -17.09 7.03
N GLY A 9 -18.46 -18.38 6.84
CA GLY A 9 -17.33 -19.03 7.50
C GLY A 9 -16.00 -18.31 7.20
N PRO A 10 -15.04 -18.33 8.14
CA PRO A 10 -13.77 -17.59 8.03
C PRO A 10 -12.96 -17.92 6.78
N ARG A 11 -13.14 -19.13 6.23
CA ARG A 11 -12.44 -19.62 5.04
C ARG A 11 -13.24 -19.51 3.74
N ALA A 12 -14.41 -18.86 3.74
CA ALA A 12 -15.26 -18.76 2.55
C ALA A 12 -14.53 -18.12 1.35
N LEU A 13 -13.64 -17.14 1.57
CA LEU A 13 -12.85 -16.52 0.50
C LEU A 13 -11.79 -17.44 -0.14
N TRP A 14 -11.50 -18.59 0.47
CA TRP A 14 -10.59 -19.60 -0.08
C TRP A 14 -11.32 -20.65 -0.93
N GLU A 15 -12.65 -20.68 -0.94
CA GLU A 15 -13.41 -21.53 -1.88
C GLU A 15 -13.17 -21.11 -3.33
N ASP A 16 -13.34 -22.08 -4.24
CA ASP A 16 -13.24 -21.83 -5.67
C ASP A 16 -14.34 -20.89 -6.19
N ALA A 17 -14.27 -20.57 -7.49
CA ALA A 17 -15.23 -19.66 -8.13
C ALA A 17 -16.68 -20.16 -8.03
N ALA A 18 -16.91 -21.48 -8.00
CA ALA A 18 -18.26 -22.05 -7.87
C ALA A 18 -18.80 -21.86 -6.44
N GLY A 19 -17.96 -22.07 -5.43
CA GLY A 19 -18.24 -21.75 -4.03
C GLY A 19 -18.60 -20.28 -3.82
N LEU A 20 -17.75 -19.38 -4.31
CA LEU A 20 -17.99 -17.93 -4.23
C LEU A 20 -19.26 -17.51 -4.96
N ARG A 21 -19.56 -18.10 -6.13
CA ARG A 21 -20.82 -17.86 -6.86
C ARG A 21 -22.04 -18.25 -6.03
N ARG A 22 -21.99 -19.37 -5.31
CA ARG A 22 -23.07 -19.78 -4.39
C ARG A 22 -23.25 -18.78 -3.25
N TYR A 23 -22.16 -18.35 -2.60
CA TYR A 23 -22.22 -17.36 -1.54
C TYR A 23 -22.82 -16.02 -2.01
N LEU A 24 -22.42 -15.52 -3.18
CA LEU A 24 -22.97 -14.28 -3.72
C LEU A 24 -24.46 -14.37 -4.06
N ALA A 25 -24.93 -15.54 -4.50
CA ALA A 25 -26.32 -15.76 -4.89
C ALA A 25 -27.26 -16.09 -3.72
N GLU A 26 -26.73 -16.33 -2.53
CA GLU A 26 -27.50 -16.69 -1.34
C GLU A 26 -28.60 -15.65 -1.06
N ALA A 27 -29.81 -16.11 -0.78
CA ALA A 27 -30.95 -15.23 -0.60
C ALA A 27 -30.78 -14.35 0.65
N VAL A 28 -30.98 -13.05 0.46
CA VAL A 28 -31.05 -12.06 1.54
C VAL A 28 -32.41 -11.38 1.43
N ASN A 29 -33.19 -11.43 2.50
CA ASN A 29 -34.48 -10.75 2.57
C ASN A 29 -34.27 -9.25 2.76
N LEU A 30 -34.41 -8.50 1.68
CA LEU A 30 -34.25 -7.05 1.68
C LEU A 30 -35.60 -6.35 1.90
N PRO A 31 -35.74 -5.48 2.91
CA PRO A 31 -36.98 -4.79 3.14
C PRO A 31 -37.23 -3.71 2.07
N VAL A 32 -38.50 -3.46 1.77
CA VAL A 32 -38.96 -2.34 0.94
C VAL A 32 -40.12 -1.60 1.65
N PRO A 33 -40.29 -0.29 1.44
CA PRO A 33 -41.38 0.48 2.01
C PRO A 33 -42.77 -0.06 1.65
N ASN A 34 -43.72 0.02 2.57
CA ASN A 34 -45.08 -0.55 2.42
C ASN A 34 -45.91 0.10 1.33
N ASP A 35 -45.70 1.39 1.09
CA ASP A 35 -46.32 2.16 0.01
C ASP A 35 -45.76 1.77 -1.36
N TYR A 36 -44.51 1.31 -1.42
CA TYR A 36 -43.85 0.88 -2.65
C TYR A 36 -44.08 -0.60 -2.99
N ALA A 37 -44.16 -1.47 -1.98
CA ALA A 37 -44.19 -2.93 -2.14
C ALA A 37 -45.33 -3.48 -3.02
N PRO A 38 -46.60 -3.01 -2.93
CA PRO A 38 -47.70 -3.57 -3.70
C PRO A 38 -47.50 -3.44 -5.22
N LEU A 39 -47.13 -2.24 -5.68
CA LEU A 39 -46.88 -1.97 -7.09
C LEU A 39 -45.67 -2.76 -7.59
N LEU A 40 -44.60 -2.79 -6.79
CA LEU A 40 -43.39 -3.53 -7.10
C LEU A 40 -43.67 -5.03 -7.29
N PHE A 41 -44.44 -5.65 -6.41
CA PHE A 41 -44.76 -7.08 -6.49
C PHE A 41 -45.83 -7.42 -7.53
N GLN A 42 -46.66 -6.45 -7.92
CA GLN A 42 -47.56 -6.61 -9.06
C GLN A 42 -46.77 -6.67 -10.37
N GLN A 43 -45.78 -5.79 -10.54
CA GLN A 43 -44.96 -5.70 -11.75
C GLN A 43 -43.84 -6.74 -11.80
N HIS A 44 -43.34 -7.16 -10.63
CA HIS A 44 -42.20 -8.05 -10.47
C HIS A 44 -42.46 -9.14 -9.43
N GLY A 45 -43.52 -9.93 -9.62
CA GLY A 45 -43.93 -10.99 -8.70
C GLY A 45 -42.84 -12.02 -8.38
N GLN A 46 -41.89 -12.24 -9.29
CA GLN A 46 -40.73 -13.10 -9.09
C GLN A 46 -39.76 -12.63 -8.00
N LEU A 47 -39.88 -11.38 -7.53
CA LEU A 47 -39.06 -10.84 -6.45
C LEU A 47 -39.62 -11.13 -5.06
N ARG A 48 -40.84 -11.70 -4.97
CA ARG A 48 -41.38 -12.21 -3.71
C ARG A 48 -40.44 -13.28 -3.14
N GLY A 49 -40.05 -13.14 -1.88
CA GLY A 49 -39.07 -14.02 -1.22
C GLY A 49 -37.60 -13.59 -1.38
N ARG A 50 -37.32 -12.55 -2.18
CA ARG A 50 -36.03 -11.80 -2.15
C ARG A 50 -36.23 -10.42 -1.51
N LEU A 51 -37.41 -9.85 -1.71
CA LEU A 51 -37.85 -8.61 -1.08
C LEU A 51 -39.01 -8.88 -0.13
N VAL A 52 -39.11 -8.09 0.94
CA VAL A 52 -40.15 -8.21 1.98
C VAL A 52 -40.72 -6.82 2.27
N ALA A 53 -42.04 -6.70 2.43
CA ALA A 53 -42.63 -5.43 2.81
C ALA A 53 -42.26 -5.10 4.26
N LEU A 54 -41.95 -3.84 4.55
CA LEU A 54 -41.50 -3.42 5.88
C LEU A 54 -42.52 -3.71 6.99
N GLY A 55 -43.81 -3.71 6.67
CA GLY A 55 -44.91 -4.03 7.59
C GLY A 55 -44.95 -5.51 8.01
N ASP A 56 -44.26 -6.37 7.26
CA ASP A 56 -44.11 -7.80 7.58
C ASP A 56 -42.88 -8.05 8.48
N LEU A 57 -42.15 -6.99 8.86
CA LEU A 57 -40.98 -7.05 9.72
C LEU A 57 -41.23 -6.34 11.06
N PRO A 58 -40.48 -6.68 12.12
CA PRO A 58 -40.48 -5.89 13.35
C PRO A 58 -40.19 -4.42 13.03
N GLN A 59 -40.99 -3.49 13.59
CA GLN A 59 -40.85 -2.04 13.36
C GLN A 59 -39.64 -1.45 14.09
N GLU A 60 -38.44 -1.87 13.71
CA GLU A 60 -37.18 -1.34 14.20
C GLU A 60 -36.69 -0.20 13.28
N SER A 61 -36.18 0.88 13.88
CA SER A 61 -35.62 2.03 13.13
C SER A 61 -34.57 1.61 12.08
N LYS A 62 -33.76 0.58 12.37
CA LYS A 62 -32.77 0.02 11.43
C LYS A 62 -33.42 -0.59 10.18
N ALA A 63 -34.56 -1.27 10.33
CA ALA A 63 -35.29 -1.89 9.21
C ALA A 63 -35.88 -0.82 8.28
N VAL A 64 -36.39 0.28 8.85
CA VAL A 64 -36.88 1.44 8.09
C VAL A 64 -35.74 2.05 7.26
N SER A 65 -34.59 2.35 7.87
CA SER A 65 -33.44 2.93 7.16
C SER A 65 -32.94 2.03 6.02
N LEU A 66 -32.90 0.71 6.25
CA LEU A 66 -32.52 -0.26 5.23
C LEU A 66 -33.55 -0.29 4.09
N ALA A 67 -34.85 -0.26 4.40
CA ALA A 67 -35.91 -0.22 3.40
C ALA A 67 -35.79 1.02 2.49
N MET A 68 -35.51 2.18 3.08
CA MET A 68 -35.30 3.42 2.34
C MET A 68 -34.05 3.34 1.45
N LYS A 69 -32.96 2.75 1.95
CA LYS A 69 -31.73 2.54 1.17
C LYS A 69 -31.98 1.61 -0.03
N VAL A 70 -32.69 0.50 0.18
CA VAL A 70 -33.07 -0.45 -0.88
C VAL A 70 -33.95 0.24 -1.91
N ALA A 71 -35.02 0.91 -1.49
CA ALA A 71 -35.91 1.64 -2.38
C ALA A 71 -35.16 2.68 -3.22
N GLY A 72 -34.26 3.45 -2.59
CA GLY A 72 -33.41 4.42 -3.26
C GLY A 72 -32.63 3.82 -4.42
N VAL A 73 -32.04 2.64 -4.24
CA VAL A 73 -31.32 1.91 -5.31
C VAL A 73 -32.29 1.43 -6.40
N LEU A 74 -33.48 0.93 -6.04
CA LEU A 74 -34.46 0.42 -7.00
C LEU A 74 -35.05 1.50 -7.91
N VAL A 75 -35.28 2.71 -7.39
CA VAL A 75 -35.94 3.80 -8.13
C VAL A 75 -34.96 4.76 -8.81
N PHE A 76 -33.65 4.65 -8.53
CA PHE A 76 -32.64 5.60 -8.99
C PHE A 76 -32.56 5.68 -10.53
N LYS A 77 -32.52 6.90 -11.07
CA LYS A 77 -32.33 7.15 -12.50
C LYS A 77 -31.15 8.11 -12.69
N LEU A 78 -30.14 7.69 -13.45
CA LEU A 78 -29.03 8.53 -13.88
C LEU A 78 -29.02 8.70 -15.40
N GLY A 79 -28.18 9.60 -15.90
CA GLY A 79 -27.78 9.62 -17.29
C GLY A 79 -26.92 8.40 -17.67
N GLU A 80 -26.57 8.28 -18.94
CA GLU A 80 -25.72 7.21 -19.50
C GLU A 80 -24.55 7.81 -20.28
N GLY A 81 -23.60 6.95 -20.66
CA GLY A 81 -22.53 7.32 -21.59
C GLY A 81 -21.33 8.02 -20.98
N THR A 82 -21.24 8.10 -19.64
CA THR A 82 -20.04 8.58 -18.95
C THR A 82 -19.65 7.63 -17.83
N GLU A 83 -18.35 7.52 -17.58
CA GLU A 83 -17.80 6.74 -16.47
C GLU A 83 -18.30 7.27 -15.12
N THR A 84 -18.48 8.58 -14.99
CA THR A 84 -19.08 9.22 -13.80
C THR A 84 -20.46 8.67 -13.47
N TYR A 85 -21.30 8.40 -14.48
CA TYR A 85 -22.62 7.81 -14.24
C TYR A 85 -22.53 6.35 -13.84
N THR A 86 -21.63 5.57 -14.45
CA THR A 86 -21.35 4.19 -14.03
C THR A 86 -20.85 4.17 -12.58
N ALA A 87 -19.90 5.04 -12.25
CA ALA A 87 -19.35 5.20 -10.92
C ALA A 87 -20.41 5.60 -9.88
N ALA A 88 -21.34 6.49 -10.21
CA ALA A 88 -22.42 6.87 -9.29
C ALA A 88 -23.41 5.71 -9.06
N LEU A 89 -23.65 4.88 -10.06
CA LEU A 89 -24.52 3.71 -9.96
C LEU A 89 -23.89 2.60 -9.09
N THR A 90 -22.62 2.27 -9.33
CA THR A 90 -21.86 1.31 -8.51
C THR A 90 -21.69 1.82 -7.09
N GLN A 91 -21.48 3.13 -6.90
CA GLN A 91 -21.45 3.74 -5.58
C GLN A 91 -22.76 3.58 -4.83
N LEU A 92 -23.90 3.76 -5.49
CA LEU A 92 -25.19 3.62 -4.82
C LEU A 92 -25.48 2.17 -4.43
N ALA A 93 -25.29 1.24 -5.36
CA ALA A 93 -25.68 -0.16 -5.22
C ALA A 93 -24.67 -1.00 -4.41
N MET A 94 -23.37 -0.71 -4.52
CA MET A 94 -22.30 -1.49 -3.89
C MET A 94 -21.70 -0.77 -2.69
N GLU A 95 -20.87 0.24 -2.94
CA GLU A 95 -20.13 0.94 -1.88
C GLU A 95 -21.07 1.51 -0.82
N GLY A 96 -22.11 2.21 -1.24
CA GLY A 96 -23.09 2.82 -0.36
C GLY A 96 -23.91 1.79 0.42
N MET A 97 -24.06 0.56 -0.08
CA MET A 97 -24.67 -0.53 0.69
C MET A 97 -23.69 -1.11 1.69
N LEU A 98 -22.43 -1.33 1.32
CA LEU A 98 -21.38 -1.79 2.24
C LEU A 98 -21.16 -0.80 3.39
N LEU A 99 -21.03 0.50 3.08
CA LEU A 99 -20.91 1.57 4.06
C LEU A 99 -22.14 1.62 4.97
N PHE A 100 -23.34 1.53 4.39
CA PHE A 100 -24.58 1.47 5.17
C PHE A 100 -24.54 0.30 6.18
N ILE A 101 -24.24 -0.92 5.73
CA ILE A 101 -24.16 -2.09 6.62
C ILE A 101 -23.09 -1.88 7.71
N SER A 102 -21.91 -1.37 7.35
CA SER A 102 -20.80 -1.12 8.29
C SER A 102 -21.15 -0.17 9.42
N SER A 103 -22.00 0.83 9.15
CA SER A 103 -22.45 1.80 10.16
C SER A 103 -23.35 1.18 11.25
N TYR A 104 -23.96 0.03 10.97
CA TYR A 104 -24.80 -0.70 11.92
C TYR A 104 -24.14 -1.95 12.50
N LEU A 105 -23.13 -2.52 11.81
CA LEU A 105 -22.41 -3.74 12.18
C LEU A 105 -20.91 -3.41 12.38
N THR A 106 -20.59 -2.70 13.45
CA THR A 106 -19.27 -2.06 13.71
C THR A 106 -18.12 -3.01 14.06
N THR A 107 -18.29 -4.33 13.94
CA THR A 107 -17.32 -5.33 14.39
C THR A 107 -16.21 -5.64 13.37
N VAL A 108 -16.31 -5.10 12.15
CA VAL A 108 -15.37 -5.38 11.05
C VAL A 108 -14.47 -4.14 10.83
N PRO A 109 -13.13 -4.25 10.99
CA PRO A 109 -12.19 -3.17 10.66
C PRO A 109 -12.14 -2.95 9.15
N PHE A 110 -13.07 -2.14 8.65
CA PHE A 110 -13.41 -1.96 7.26
C PHE A 110 -13.08 -0.53 6.81
N SER A 111 -12.47 -0.40 5.63
CA SER A 111 -12.28 0.90 4.98
C SER A 111 -12.43 0.78 3.47
N THR A 112 -12.77 1.90 2.83
CA THR A 112 -12.90 1.99 1.37
C THR A 112 -12.26 3.27 0.86
N ASN A 113 -11.85 3.26 -0.40
CA ASN A 113 -11.38 4.46 -1.06
C ASN A 113 -11.69 4.38 -2.55
N ARG A 114 -12.22 5.47 -3.11
CA ARG A 114 -12.32 5.62 -4.56
C ARG A 114 -11.15 6.39 -5.14
N ASN A 115 -10.70 5.99 -6.31
CA ASN A 115 -9.69 6.71 -7.04
C ASN A 115 -10.36 7.91 -7.72
N ALA A 116 -10.42 9.05 -7.03
CA ALA A 116 -10.74 10.28 -7.71
C ALA A 116 -9.53 10.62 -8.59
N ALA A 117 -9.73 10.74 -9.91
CA ALA A 117 -8.66 11.06 -10.86
C ALA A 117 -7.70 12.10 -10.26
N ASP A 118 -6.42 11.73 -10.19
CA ASP A 118 -5.37 12.60 -9.70
C ASP A 118 -5.35 13.86 -10.59
N ARG A 119 -5.80 15.00 -10.04
CA ARG A 119 -5.91 16.27 -10.77
C ARG A 119 -4.54 16.80 -11.23
N SER A 120 -3.44 16.14 -10.86
CA SER A 120 -2.08 16.57 -11.18
C SER A 120 -1.71 16.49 -12.66
N GLY A 121 -2.53 15.84 -13.51
CA GLY A 121 -2.28 15.76 -14.96
C GLY A 121 -1.00 14.98 -15.33
N ALA A 122 -0.29 14.42 -14.34
CA ALA A 122 0.85 13.56 -14.54
C ALA A 122 0.36 12.22 -15.08
N THR A 123 0.50 12.05 -16.39
CA THR A 123 0.09 10.89 -17.18
C THR A 123 0.97 9.67 -16.87
N VAL A 124 0.87 9.15 -15.64
CA VAL A 124 1.14 7.74 -15.39
C VAL A 124 -0.20 7.02 -15.57
N PRO A 125 -0.28 5.89 -16.29
CA PRO A 125 -1.50 5.10 -16.37
C PRO A 125 -2.08 4.95 -14.97
N GLN A 126 -3.40 5.04 -14.82
CA GLN A 126 -4.03 4.84 -13.52
C GLN A 126 -3.74 3.40 -13.06
N LEU A 127 -2.66 3.21 -12.29
CA LEU A 127 -2.20 1.91 -11.81
C LEU A 127 -3.08 1.38 -10.67
N ARG A 128 -4.11 2.15 -10.29
CA ARG A 128 -5.02 1.87 -9.20
C ARG A 128 -6.45 1.73 -9.76
N PRO A 129 -7.21 0.71 -9.32
CA PRO A 129 -8.62 0.60 -9.64
C PRO A 129 -9.47 1.73 -9.04
N ASP A 130 -10.64 1.96 -9.63
CA ASP A 130 -11.58 3.02 -9.25
C ASP A 130 -12.14 2.87 -7.84
N PHE A 131 -12.32 1.63 -7.39
CA PHE A 131 -12.80 1.33 -6.03
C PHE A 131 -11.85 0.34 -5.35
N LEU A 132 -11.51 0.62 -4.10
CA LEU A 132 -10.73 -0.26 -3.24
C LEU A 132 -11.43 -0.44 -1.88
N CYS A 133 -11.33 -1.63 -1.33
CA CYS A 133 -11.90 -1.99 -0.04
C CYS A 133 -10.93 -2.90 0.72
N TRP A 134 -10.62 -2.49 1.95
CA TRP A 134 -9.73 -3.20 2.85
C TRP A 134 -10.47 -3.71 4.07
N VAL A 135 -10.04 -4.87 4.54
CA VAL A 135 -10.40 -5.41 5.85
C VAL A 135 -9.10 -5.70 6.59
N ARG A 136 -8.89 -5.09 7.75
CA ARG A 136 -7.64 -5.21 8.53
C ARG A 136 -6.39 -4.93 7.68
N ASN A 137 -6.45 -3.86 6.91
CA ASN A 137 -5.43 -3.45 5.93
C ASN A 137 -5.15 -4.44 4.79
N VAL A 138 -5.89 -5.55 4.68
CA VAL A 138 -5.75 -6.49 3.56
C VAL A 138 -6.68 -6.04 2.43
N LEU A 139 -6.16 -5.89 1.20
CA LEU A 139 -6.98 -5.49 0.05
C LEU A 139 -7.79 -6.71 -0.42
N ILE A 140 -9.08 -6.75 -0.09
CA ILE A 140 -9.93 -7.94 -0.31
C ILE A 140 -10.99 -7.70 -1.38
N PHE A 141 -11.35 -6.44 -1.67
CA PHE A 141 -12.35 -6.15 -2.68
C PHE A 141 -11.98 -4.89 -3.48
N LYS A 142 -12.17 -4.94 -4.81
CA LYS A 142 -11.91 -3.80 -5.68
C LYS A 142 -12.89 -3.71 -6.86
N GLY A 143 -12.94 -2.56 -7.51
CA GLY A 143 -13.83 -2.30 -8.63
C GLY A 143 -13.16 -1.48 -9.72
N GLU A 144 -13.57 -1.74 -10.96
CA GLU A 144 -13.16 -0.99 -12.15
C GLU A 144 -14.41 -0.63 -12.97
N GLU A 145 -14.45 0.60 -13.46
CA GLU A 145 -15.61 1.21 -14.11
C GLU A 145 -15.24 1.73 -15.51
N LYS A 146 -16.16 1.55 -16.47
CA LYS A 146 -16.05 2.10 -17.82
C LYS A 146 -17.38 2.71 -18.26
N ALA A 147 -17.30 3.69 -19.15
CA ALA A 147 -18.46 4.48 -19.57
C ALA A 147 -19.50 3.67 -20.35
N GLY A 148 -19.07 2.83 -21.29
CA GLY A 148 -19.97 2.10 -22.21
C GLY A 148 -20.03 0.61 -21.94
N ARG A 149 -21.22 -0.01 -22.08
CA ARG A 149 -21.41 -1.47 -21.90
C ARG A 149 -20.45 -2.34 -22.72
N GLN A 150 -20.02 -1.86 -23.89
CA GLN A 150 -19.07 -2.54 -24.79
C GLN A 150 -17.66 -2.65 -24.20
N GLN A 151 -17.33 -1.85 -23.19
CA GLN A 151 -16.01 -1.80 -22.54
C GLN A 151 -15.91 -2.73 -21.33
N MET A 152 -16.80 -3.71 -21.20
CA MET A 152 -16.76 -4.66 -20.08
C MET A 152 -15.46 -5.46 -20.07
N GLU A 153 -14.97 -5.89 -21.23
CA GLU A 153 -13.71 -6.63 -21.33
C GLU A 153 -12.52 -5.76 -20.93
N ASP A 154 -12.52 -4.46 -21.29
CA ASP A 154 -11.50 -3.50 -20.86
C ASP A 154 -11.48 -3.36 -19.34
N ALA A 155 -12.65 -3.23 -18.70
CA ALA A 155 -12.76 -3.17 -17.25
C ALA A 155 -12.20 -4.45 -16.59
N VAL A 156 -12.46 -5.63 -17.16
CA VAL A 156 -11.96 -6.91 -16.65
C VAL A 156 -10.44 -7.05 -16.84
N ALA A 157 -9.91 -6.60 -17.99
CA ALA A 157 -8.48 -6.58 -18.25
C ALA A 157 -7.75 -5.69 -17.25
N GLU A 158 -8.29 -4.50 -16.97
CA GLU A 158 -7.75 -3.57 -15.98
C GLU A 158 -7.83 -4.12 -14.55
N LEU A 159 -8.89 -4.85 -14.19
CA LEU A 159 -8.92 -5.59 -12.92
C LEU A 159 -7.78 -6.61 -12.81
N SER A 160 -7.39 -7.27 -13.89
CA SER A 160 -6.31 -8.25 -13.85
C SER A 160 -4.93 -7.59 -13.81
N ALA A 161 -4.80 -6.41 -14.41
CA ALA A 161 -3.53 -5.68 -14.48
C ALA A 161 -3.25 -4.82 -13.23
N LYS A 162 -4.28 -4.20 -12.63
CA LYS A 162 -4.14 -3.25 -11.52
C LYS A 162 -4.34 -3.93 -10.17
N MET A 163 -3.28 -3.97 -9.36
CA MET A 163 -3.32 -4.44 -7.96
C MET A 163 -3.97 -5.82 -7.82
N SER A 164 -3.43 -6.80 -8.54
CA SER A 164 -3.93 -8.19 -8.57
C SER A 164 -3.60 -9.02 -7.34
N ASP A 165 -2.77 -8.50 -6.43
CA ASP A 165 -2.31 -9.19 -5.23
C ASP A 165 -3.02 -8.64 -3.99
N THR A 166 -3.39 -9.52 -3.06
CA THR A 166 -4.14 -9.18 -1.84
C THR A 166 -3.31 -8.36 -0.84
N TRP A 167 -1.99 -8.53 -0.89
CA TRP A 167 -1.00 -7.80 -0.10
C TRP A 167 0.30 -7.68 -0.88
N LEU A 168 1.21 -6.85 -0.39
CA LEU A 168 2.55 -6.74 -0.97
C LEU A 168 3.37 -8.01 -0.71
N GLU A 169 4.10 -8.41 -1.75
CA GLU A 169 5.06 -9.50 -1.67
C GLU A 169 6.06 -9.28 -0.53
N GLY A 170 6.30 -10.32 0.27
CA GLY A 170 7.19 -10.26 1.44
C GLY A 170 6.68 -9.47 2.65
N LEU A 171 5.53 -8.78 2.54
CA LEU A 171 4.94 -7.97 3.63
C LEU A 171 3.57 -8.49 4.10
N GLY A 172 3.11 -9.61 3.56
CA GLY A 172 1.96 -10.35 4.05
C GLY A 172 2.33 -11.42 5.10
N PRO A 173 1.33 -12.13 5.64
CA PRO A 173 1.55 -13.26 6.54
C PRO A 173 2.41 -14.35 5.88
N SER A 174 3.47 -14.78 6.56
CA SER A 174 4.55 -15.60 5.99
C SER A 174 4.19 -17.07 5.73
N SER A 175 3.02 -17.55 6.16
CA SER A 175 2.66 -18.98 6.16
C SER A 175 1.34 -19.33 5.46
N GLU A 176 0.61 -18.37 4.91
CA GLU A 176 -0.73 -18.63 4.34
C GLU A 176 -0.84 -18.16 2.89
N GLN A 177 -1.49 -19.00 2.06
CA GLN A 177 -1.87 -18.59 0.72
C GLN A 177 -2.92 -17.47 0.80
N PRO A 178 -2.81 -16.43 -0.05
CA PRO A 178 -3.79 -15.37 -0.06
C PRO A 178 -5.20 -15.88 -0.39
N PRO A 179 -6.24 -15.31 0.26
CA PRO A 179 -7.61 -15.56 -0.13
C PRO A 179 -7.86 -15.03 -1.54
N SER A 180 -8.96 -15.44 -2.15
CA SER A 180 -9.45 -14.77 -3.35
C SER A 180 -9.71 -13.30 -3.05
N MET A 181 -9.18 -12.41 -3.88
CA MET A 181 -9.63 -11.02 -3.88
C MET A 181 -10.92 -10.96 -4.67
N LEU A 182 -11.99 -10.45 -4.07
CA LEU A 182 -13.23 -10.20 -4.77
C LEU A 182 -13.04 -8.98 -5.69
N ALA A 183 -13.77 -8.94 -6.80
CA ALA A 183 -13.81 -7.75 -7.64
C ALA A 183 -15.16 -7.57 -8.33
N TYR A 184 -15.44 -6.36 -8.80
CA TYR A 184 -16.47 -6.13 -9.81
C TYR A 184 -15.91 -5.34 -10.99
N ALA A 185 -16.37 -5.69 -12.20
CA ALA A 185 -16.24 -4.85 -13.37
C ALA A 185 -17.61 -4.24 -13.65
N ALA A 186 -17.65 -2.95 -13.94
CA ALA A 186 -18.86 -2.25 -14.36
C ALA A 186 -18.60 -1.47 -15.64
N ALA A 187 -19.54 -1.55 -16.59
CA ALA A 187 -19.43 -0.87 -17.87
C ALA A 187 -20.81 -0.36 -18.27
N GLY A 188 -21.00 0.96 -18.30
CA GLY A 188 -22.31 1.58 -18.49
C GLY A 188 -23.30 1.16 -17.40
N ARG A 189 -24.27 0.32 -17.77
CA ARG A 189 -25.33 -0.22 -16.89
C ARG A 189 -25.19 -1.72 -16.60
N SER A 190 -24.08 -2.31 -17.02
CA SER A 190 -23.77 -3.71 -16.77
C SER A 190 -22.75 -3.83 -15.64
N MET A 191 -22.91 -4.84 -14.79
CA MET A 191 -21.98 -5.18 -13.71
C MET A 191 -21.76 -6.68 -13.64
N GLN A 192 -20.56 -7.13 -13.34
CA GLN A 192 -20.27 -8.54 -13.07
C GLN A 192 -19.22 -8.67 -11.96
N PHE A 193 -19.37 -9.70 -11.12
CA PHE A 193 -18.44 -10.01 -10.04
C PHE A 193 -17.43 -11.06 -10.45
N PHE A 194 -16.20 -10.90 -9.93
CA PHE A 194 -15.06 -11.75 -10.21
C PHE A 194 -14.35 -12.16 -8.92
N SER A 195 -13.66 -13.29 -8.98
CA SER A 195 -12.62 -13.65 -8.04
C SER A 195 -11.28 -13.51 -8.74
N ILE A 196 -10.34 -12.82 -8.11
CA ILE A 196 -8.97 -12.62 -8.61
C ILE A 196 -8.05 -13.50 -7.78
N ARG A 197 -7.28 -14.34 -8.46
CA ARG A 197 -6.27 -15.22 -7.87
C ARG A 197 -5.01 -15.20 -8.70
N LYS A 198 -3.86 -15.34 -8.04
CA LYS A 198 -2.58 -15.55 -8.68
C LYS A 198 -2.15 -17.01 -8.53
N ARG A 199 -1.79 -17.66 -9.62
CA ARG A 199 -1.27 -19.04 -9.63
C ARG A 199 -0.06 -19.10 -10.54
N ALA A 200 1.07 -19.56 -10.00
CA ALA A 200 2.34 -19.63 -10.72
C ALA A 200 2.74 -18.30 -11.42
N GLY A 201 2.52 -17.17 -10.74
CA GLY A 201 2.83 -15.84 -11.28
C GLY A 201 1.76 -15.24 -12.21
N THR A 202 0.83 -16.05 -12.72
CA THR A 202 -0.26 -15.59 -13.59
C THR A 202 -1.50 -15.19 -12.79
N VAL A 203 -2.10 -14.06 -13.15
CA VAL A 203 -3.34 -13.54 -12.55
C VAL A 203 -4.55 -14.04 -13.33
N PHE A 204 -5.56 -14.53 -12.62
CA PHE A 204 -6.82 -15.00 -13.18
C PHE A 204 -7.98 -14.23 -12.56
N ALA A 205 -8.75 -13.50 -13.37
CA ALA A 205 -10.05 -12.95 -13.00
C ALA A 205 -11.16 -13.90 -13.46
N THR A 206 -11.73 -14.68 -12.53
CA THR A 206 -12.75 -15.68 -12.83
C THR A 206 -14.15 -15.17 -12.48
N PRO A 207 -15.13 -15.17 -13.40
CA PRO A 207 -16.49 -14.71 -13.12
C PRO A 207 -17.21 -15.52 -12.03
N ILE A 208 -17.67 -14.85 -10.99
CA ILE A 208 -18.45 -15.43 -9.87
C ILE A 208 -19.89 -14.93 -9.82
N SER A 209 -20.33 -14.21 -10.85
CA SER A 209 -21.74 -13.94 -11.14
C SER A 209 -22.00 -13.96 -12.64
N ASP A 210 -23.27 -13.99 -13.02
CA ASP A 210 -23.67 -13.60 -14.37
C ASP A 210 -23.59 -12.07 -14.52
N VAL A 211 -23.70 -11.59 -15.75
CA VAL A 211 -23.80 -10.14 -16.01
C VAL A 211 -25.14 -9.63 -15.47
N ILE A 212 -25.05 -8.63 -14.61
CA ILE A 212 -26.18 -7.98 -13.95
C ILE A 212 -26.53 -6.72 -14.74
N ASP A 213 -27.78 -6.64 -15.20
CA ASP A 213 -28.32 -5.44 -15.84
C ASP A 213 -28.94 -4.51 -14.79
N LEU A 214 -28.23 -3.43 -14.48
CA LEU A 214 -28.63 -2.43 -13.50
C LEU A 214 -29.74 -1.49 -14.01
N ASP A 215 -30.21 -1.62 -15.25
CA ASP A 215 -31.44 -0.95 -15.70
C ASP A 215 -32.70 -1.65 -15.22
N THR A 216 -32.57 -2.92 -14.87
CA THR A 216 -33.71 -3.75 -14.46
C THR A 216 -33.82 -3.80 -12.95
N ILE A 217 -35.05 -3.73 -12.42
CA ILE A 217 -35.30 -3.94 -10.98
C ILE A 217 -34.73 -5.30 -10.52
N PRO A 218 -34.94 -6.43 -11.23
CA PRO A 218 -34.32 -7.70 -10.84
C PRO A 218 -32.80 -7.65 -10.78
N GLY A 219 -32.13 -6.97 -11.72
CA GLY A 219 -30.67 -6.82 -11.69
C GLY A 219 -30.19 -5.99 -10.50
N ARG A 220 -30.87 -4.89 -10.17
CA ARG A 220 -30.57 -4.09 -8.98
C ARG A 220 -30.74 -4.87 -7.68
N VAL A 221 -31.78 -5.71 -7.58
CA VAL A 221 -31.95 -6.62 -6.43
C VAL A 221 -30.79 -7.62 -6.35
N ARG A 222 -30.36 -8.20 -7.48
CA ARG A 222 -29.18 -9.09 -7.52
C ARG A 222 -27.91 -8.37 -7.05
N ALA A 223 -27.68 -7.13 -7.47
CA ALA A 223 -26.54 -6.34 -7.03
C ALA A 223 -26.58 -6.06 -5.51
N LEU A 224 -27.74 -5.68 -4.97
CA LEU A 224 -27.91 -5.47 -3.52
C LEU A 224 -27.71 -6.76 -2.72
N THR A 225 -28.21 -7.89 -3.21
CA THR A 225 -27.98 -9.21 -2.61
C THR A 225 -26.48 -9.53 -2.61
N ALA A 226 -25.79 -9.32 -3.74
CA ALA A 226 -24.35 -9.52 -3.82
C ALA A 226 -23.59 -8.61 -2.86
N ALA A 227 -23.94 -7.32 -2.74
CA ALA A 227 -23.35 -6.40 -1.75
C ALA A 227 -23.49 -6.91 -0.31
N CYS A 228 -24.69 -7.39 0.06
CA CYS A 228 -24.93 -7.98 1.37
C CYS A 228 -24.08 -9.24 1.61
N ASN A 229 -23.97 -10.11 0.62
CA ASN A 229 -23.19 -11.34 0.73
C ASN A 229 -21.69 -11.07 0.70
N ILE A 230 -21.22 -10.04 -0.04
CA ILE A 230 -19.85 -9.55 0.04
C ILE A 230 -19.56 -9.08 1.46
N TRP A 231 -20.43 -8.28 2.08
CA TRP A 231 -20.26 -7.91 3.49
C TRP A 231 -20.11 -9.14 4.40
N ARG A 232 -20.94 -10.16 4.22
CA ARG A 232 -20.86 -11.42 5.00
C ARG A 232 -19.53 -12.15 4.79
N LEU A 233 -19.00 -12.15 3.56
CA LEU A 233 -17.67 -12.70 3.24
C LEU A 233 -16.55 -11.89 3.91
N LEU A 234 -16.62 -10.56 3.85
CA LEU A 234 -15.67 -9.64 4.49
C LEU A 234 -15.66 -9.79 6.02
N ALA A 235 -16.84 -9.92 6.62
CA ALA A 235 -17.00 -10.16 8.04
C ALA A 235 -16.44 -11.52 8.45
N GLY A 236 -16.69 -12.57 7.65
CA GLY A 236 -16.10 -13.90 7.84
C GLY A 236 -14.57 -13.83 7.80
N PHE A 237 -14.02 -13.21 6.77
CA PHE A 237 -12.58 -12.98 6.64
C PHE A 237 -11.98 -12.24 7.84
N SER A 238 -12.61 -11.17 8.31
CA SER A 238 -12.14 -10.42 9.48
C SER A 238 -11.98 -11.31 10.72
N SER A 239 -12.82 -12.32 10.89
CA SER A 239 -12.73 -13.24 12.03
C SER A 239 -11.48 -14.13 12.03
N THR A 240 -10.75 -14.23 10.91
CA THR A 240 -9.51 -15.04 10.81
C THR A 240 -8.35 -14.52 11.65
N GLY A 241 -8.34 -13.24 12.05
CA GLY A 241 -7.15 -12.66 12.67
C GLY A 241 -6.23 -11.94 11.68
N MET A 242 -6.27 -12.32 10.40
CA MET A 242 -5.28 -11.90 9.41
C MET A 242 -5.29 -10.39 9.19
N THR A 243 -4.09 -9.82 9.14
CA THR A 243 -3.84 -8.38 8.96
C THR A 243 -2.62 -8.17 8.08
N ALA A 244 -2.61 -7.09 7.32
CA ALA A 244 -1.40 -6.64 6.61
C ALA A 244 -0.76 -5.46 7.37
N ALA A 245 0.58 -5.39 7.32
CA ALA A 245 1.29 -4.23 7.83
C ALA A 245 0.92 -2.96 7.06
N PHE A 246 0.68 -3.08 5.75
CA PHE A 246 0.22 -1.99 4.90
C PHE A 246 -0.94 -2.38 4.00
N ALA A 247 -1.84 -1.42 3.83
CA ALA A 247 -2.93 -1.50 2.89
C ALA A 247 -2.44 -1.19 1.47
N LEU A 248 -2.34 -2.21 0.62
CA LEU A 248 -2.00 -2.05 -0.80
C LEU A 248 -2.99 -1.10 -1.48
N GLY A 249 -2.49 -0.10 -2.19
CA GLY A 249 -3.30 0.94 -2.83
C GLY A 249 -3.80 2.02 -1.90
N ALA A 250 -3.52 1.93 -0.59
CA ALA A 250 -3.88 2.98 0.34
C ALA A 250 -3.04 4.22 0.11
N THR A 251 -3.68 5.36 0.36
CA THR A 251 -3.10 6.69 0.24
C THR A 251 -2.99 7.32 1.62
N LEU A 252 -1.77 7.69 2.02
CA LEU A 252 -1.50 8.47 3.21
C LEU A 252 -1.25 9.90 2.80
N ARG A 253 -2.10 10.82 3.26
CA ARG A 253 -1.93 12.26 3.05
C ARG A 253 -1.47 12.89 4.35
N ASN A 254 -0.48 13.79 4.30
CA ASN A 254 -0.10 14.55 5.48
C ASN A 254 -1.24 15.50 5.91
N PRO A 255 -1.27 15.97 7.17
CA PRO A 255 -2.32 16.88 7.66
C PRO A 255 -2.48 18.15 6.81
N ASP A 256 -1.39 18.70 6.28
CA ASP A 256 -1.40 19.93 5.47
C ASP A 256 -1.93 19.71 4.05
N GLY A 257 -2.11 18.46 3.64
CA GLY A 257 -2.63 18.09 2.33
C GLY A 257 -1.60 18.10 1.19
N ASP A 258 -0.43 18.71 1.38
CA ASP A 258 0.59 18.89 0.34
C ASP A 258 1.43 17.66 0.04
N ARG A 259 1.44 16.62 0.89
CA ARG A 259 2.21 15.39 0.67
C ARG A 259 1.30 14.18 0.63
N LEU A 260 1.51 13.33 -0.37
CA LEU A 260 0.75 12.11 -0.59
C LEU A 260 1.70 10.94 -0.79
N VAL A 261 1.48 9.85 -0.07
CA VAL A 261 2.18 8.58 -0.25
C VAL A 261 1.15 7.53 -0.63
N THR A 262 1.35 6.88 -1.77
CA THR A 262 0.49 5.79 -2.25
C THR A 262 1.29 4.51 -2.33
N LEU A 263 0.78 3.45 -1.72
CA LEU A 263 1.43 2.15 -1.78
C LEU A 263 1.02 1.39 -3.03
N MET A 264 1.99 1.04 -3.88
CA MET A 264 1.76 0.36 -5.15
C MET A 264 2.42 -1.03 -5.15
N PRO A 265 1.98 -1.97 -6.01
CA PRO A 265 2.66 -3.25 -6.17
C PRO A 265 4.15 -3.05 -6.53
N GLY A 266 5.04 -3.40 -5.61
CA GLY A 266 6.49 -3.34 -5.78
C GLY A 266 7.13 -1.94 -5.72
N PHE A 267 6.40 -0.87 -5.40
CA PHE A 267 6.98 0.46 -5.17
C PHE A 267 6.06 1.38 -4.35
N ILE A 268 6.61 2.46 -3.81
CA ILE A 268 5.87 3.55 -3.18
C ILE A 268 5.84 4.74 -4.14
N ARG A 269 4.68 5.34 -4.40
CA ARG A 269 4.57 6.64 -5.08
C ARG A 269 4.47 7.74 -4.04
N LYS A 270 5.46 8.63 -3.98
CA LYS A 270 5.43 9.84 -3.15
C LYS A 270 5.21 11.06 -4.03
N SER A 271 4.27 11.90 -3.63
CA SER A 271 3.96 13.16 -4.31
C SER A 271 4.04 14.33 -3.33
N ILE A 272 4.57 15.45 -3.80
CA ILE A 272 4.58 16.73 -3.08
C ILE A 272 3.96 17.78 -4.00
N PHE A 273 2.78 18.27 -3.61
CA PHE A 273 2.08 19.37 -4.27
C PHE A 273 2.68 20.70 -3.83
N ASN A 274 2.52 21.74 -4.65
CA ASN A 274 3.03 23.08 -4.36
C ASN A 274 4.55 23.09 -4.09
N PHE A 275 5.32 22.29 -4.85
CA PHE A 275 6.73 21.96 -4.55
C PHE A 275 7.58 23.21 -4.30
N HIS A 276 7.44 24.25 -5.13
CA HIS A 276 8.18 25.51 -4.99
C HIS A 276 8.01 26.15 -3.61
N LYS A 277 6.82 26.01 -3.01
CA LYS A 277 6.49 26.62 -1.73
C LYS A 277 6.92 25.72 -0.57
N VAL A 278 6.65 24.41 -0.67
CA VAL A 278 6.74 23.51 0.48
C VAL A 278 8.07 22.76 0.58
N GLN A 279 8.78 22.56 -0.54
CA GLN A 279 9.99 21.73 -0.57
C GLN A 279 11.21 22.46 -1.12
N ALA A 280 11.06 23.32 -2.13
CA ALA A 280 12.17 24.06 -2.73
C ALA A 280 13.02 24.90 -1.74
N PRO A 281 12.48 25.42 -0.62
CA PRO A 281 13.30 26.06 0.42
C PRO A 281 14.34 25.14 1.07
N TYR A 282 14.14 23.81 1.06
CA TYR A 282 15.04 22.83 1.68
C TYR A 282 16.02 22.21 0.69
N THR A 283 15.56 21.94 -0.53
CA THR A 283 16.35 21.31 -1.60
C THR A 283 15.75 21.62 -2.97
N SER A 284 16.58 21.77 -4.01
CA SER A 284 16.08 22.01 -5.36
C SER A 284 15.67 20.70 -6.04
N PHE A 285 14.79 20.81 -7.04
CA PHE A 285 14.37 19.65 -7.83
C PHE A 285 15.54 19.03 -8.59
N GLU A 286 16.44 19.86 -9.15
CA GLU A 286 17.61 19.42 -9.90
C GLU A 286 18.57 18.63 -9.01
N LEU A 287 18.74 19.07 -7.76
CA LEU A 287 19.56 18.36 -6.79
C LEU A 287 18.97 16.99 -6.45
N LEU A 288 17.66 16.92 -6.17
CA LEU A 288 16.98 15.65 -5.93
C LEU A 288 17.07 14.71 -7.14
N GLN A 289 16.88 15.22 -8.35
CA GLN A 289 16.98 14.42 -9.56
C GLN A 289 18.38 13.86 -9.75
N LYS A 290 19.42 14.69 -9.54
CA LYS A 290 20.81 14.25 -9.60
C LYS A 290 21.11 13.21 -8.52
N LEU A 291 20.71 13.47 -7.28
CA LEU A 291 20.95 12.59 -6.13
C LEU A 291 20.33 11.21 -6.35
N TYR A 292 19.04 11.12 -6.71
CA TYR A 292 18.40 9.82 -6.95
C TYR A 292 19.03 9.05 -8.13
N ARG A 293 19.50 9.75 -9.17
CA ARG A 293 20.22 9.13 -10.30
C ARG A 293 21.58 8.57 -9.89
N GLU A 294 22.32 9.28 -9.04
CA GLU A 294 23.61 8.78 -8.54
C GLU A 294 23.41 7.63 -7.55
N MET A 295 22.37 7.68 -6.71
CA MET A 295 22.05 6.58 -5.80
C MET A 295 21.58 5.32 -6.53
N SER A 296 20.95 5.44 -7.69
CA SER A 296 20.54 4.29 -8.51
C SER A 296 21.70 3.52 -9.15
N THR A 297 22.95 3.94 -8.95
CA THR A 297 24.15 3.20 -9.40
C THR A 297 24.62 2.15 -8.39
N TYR A 298 24.06 2.11 -7.18
CA TYR A 298 24.40 1.12 -6.18
C TYR A 298 23.61 -0.18 -6.42
N ASP A 299 24.31 -1.21 -6.91
CA ASP A 299 23.77 -2.54 -7.18
C ASP A 299 23.56 -3.40 -5.90
N ASN A 300 22.91 -4.54 -6.09
CA ASN A 300 22.29 -5.43 -5.10
C ASN A 300 23.28 -6.01 -4.04
N PRO A 301 22.90 -6.10 -2.73
CA PRO A 301 21.69 -5.53 -2.13
C PRO A 301 21.78 -4.02 -1.97
N CYS A 302 20.73 -3.31 -2.42
CA CYS A 302 20.66 -1.84 -2.35
C CYS A 302 20.87 -1.35 -0.92
N VAL A 303 21.94 -0.58 -0.68
CA VAL A 303 22.27 -0.01 0.64
C VAL A 303 21.44 1.24 0.99
N ILE A 304 20.72 1.79 0.02
CA ILE A 304 19.82 2.93 0.17
C ILE A 304 18.56 2.76 -0.70
N ILE A 305 17.49 3.49 -0.39
CA ILE A 305 16.28 3.52 -1.22
C ILE A 305 16.58 3.98 -2.64
N GLN A 306 15.97 3.30 -3.62
CA GLN A 306 16.17 3.59 -5.03
C GLN A 306 14.95 4.22 -5.68
N ALA A 307 15.20 5.21 -6.54
CA ALA A 307 14.18 5.69 -7.45
C ALA A 307 13.99 4.67 -8.57
N ARG A 308 12.75 4.23 -8.77
CA ARG A 308 12.38 3.32 -9.86
C ARG A 308 11.97 4.15 -11.09
N GLY A 309 12.54 3.82 -12.24
CA GLY A 309 12.02 4.27 -13.53
C GLY A 309 10.67 3.60 -13.82
N GLY A 310 9.68 4.37 -14.27
CA GLY A 310 8.57 3.79 -15.03
C GLY A 310 9.05 3.43 -16.45
N ASP A 311 8.27 3.75 -17.47
CA ASP A 311 8.71 3.69 -18.88
C ASP A 311 9.72 4.81 -19.26
N GLY A 312 10.28 5.51 -18.27
CA GLY A 312 11.20 6.64 -18.44
C GLY A 312 12.39 6.58 -17.46
N PRO A 313 13.28 7.58 -17.49
CA PRO A 313 14.48 7.58 -16.66
C PRO A 313 14.14 7.51 -15.17
N ALA A 314 14.91 6.71 -14.42
CA ALA A 314 14.79 6.60 -12.98
C ALA A 314 15.04 7.95 -12.29
N GLY A 315 14.15 8.33 -11.38
CA GLY A 315 14.25 9.58 -10.62
C GLY A 315 12.91 10.29 -10.41
N PRO A 316 12.95 11.41 -9.67
CA PRO A 316 11.78 12.26 -9.48
C PRO A 316 11.43 13.05 -10.75
N ARG A 317 10.14 13.33 -10.89
CA ARG A 317 9.55 14.19 -11.92
C ARG A 317 8.87 15.39 -11.27
N LEU A 318 8.86 16.52 -11.95
CA LEU A 318 8.17 17.74 -11.51
C LEU A 318 7.29 18.22 -12.66
N GLU A 319 5.98 18.12 -12.48
CA GLU A 319 4.98 18.51 -13.48
C GLU A 319 3.91 19.36 -12.81
N ASN A 320 3.61 20.54 -13.38
CA ASN A 320 2.65 21.49 -12.79
C ASN A 320 2.89 21.75 -11.30
N ASP A 321 4.16 21.94 -10.92
CA ASP A 321 4.60 22.17 -9.53
C ASP A 321 4.25 21.03 -8.56
N THR A 322 4.02 19.83 -9.11
CA THR A 322 3.85 18.58 -8.36
C THR A 322 5.06 17.69 -8.58
N TYR A 323 5.83 17.48 -7.51
CA TYR A 323 6.90 16.50 -7.48
C TYR A 323 6.32 15.11 -7.33
N VAL A 324 6.83 14.13 -8.08
CA VAL A 324 6.45 12.72 -7.99
C VAL A 324 7.70 11.85 -8.09
N VAL A 325 7.87 10.92 -7.16
CA VAL A 325 8.94 9.90 -7.20
C VAL A 325 8.36 8.52 -6.89
N HIS A 326 8.87 7.51 -7.57
CA HIS A 326 8.55 6.11 -7.31
C HIS A 326 9.75 5.46 -6.64
N LEU A 327 9.55 4.84 -5.47
CA LEU A 327 10.63 4.35 -4.61
C LEU A 327 10.51 2.84 -4.36
N ALA A 328 11.64 2.13 -4.40
CA ALA A 328 11.76 0.72 -4.08
C ALA A 328 13.13 0.43 -3.41
N PRO A 329 13.27 -0.63 -2.59
CA PRO A 329 12.24 -1.60 -2.20
C PRO A 329 11.19 -1.02 -1.25
N VAL A 330 10.09 -1.75 -1.06
CA VAL A 330 9.03 -1.39 -0.10
C VAL A 330 9.26 -2.15 1.21
N GLY A 331 9.32 -1.42 2.33
CA GLY A 331 9.53 -1.99 3.65
C GLY A 331 8.53 -1.51 4.69
N VAL A 332 8.64 -2.06 5.90
CA VAL A 332 7.86 -1.71 7.08
C VAL A 332 8.50 -0.51 7.78
N PRO A 333 7.87 0.69 7.88
CA PRO A 333 8.45 1.82 8.60
C PRO A 333 8.68 1.51 10.07
N CYS A 334 9.85 1.90 10.56
CA CYS A 334 10.25 1.73 11.95
C CYS A 334 9.95 3.03 12.70
N SER A 335 8.73 3.26 13.18
CA SER A 335 8.42 4.49 13.97
C SER A 335 9.04 4.49 15.37
N LYS A 336 9.62 3.37 15.79
CA LYS A 336 10.30 3.17 17.07
C LYS A 336 11.50 2.24 16.88
N PRO A 337 12.50 2.32 17.77
CA PRO A 337 13.59 1.35 17.79
C PRO A 337 13.08 -0.08 17.94
N PRO A 338 13.78 -1.06 17.34
CA PRO A 338 13.57 -2.47 17.63
C PRO A 338 13.69 -2.80 19.13
N GLU A 339 13.11 -3.92 19.54
CA GLU A 339 13.02 -4.31 20.95
C GLU A 339 14.36 -4.81 21.52
N THR A 340 15.21 -5.39 20.67
CA THR A 340 16.49 -5.97 21.09
C THR A 340 17.66 -5.11 20.64
N GLU A 341 18.72 -5.07 21.46
CA GLU A 341 19.96 -4.38 21.09
C GLU A 341 20.54 -4.92 19.78
N ALA A 342 20.49 -6.24 19.56
CA ALA A 342 20.97 -6.86 18.33
C ALA A 342 20.23 -6.35 17.08
N ASP A 343 18.91 -6.16 17.15
CA ASP A 343 18.14 -5.58 16.05
C ASP A 343 18.42 -4.08 15.89
N VAL A 344 18.61 -3.34 17.00
CA VAL A 344 19.03 -1.93 16.94
C VAL A 344 20.39 -1.82 16.25
N ALA A 345 21.36 -2.67 16.60
CA ALA A 345 22.69 -2.71 16.00
C ALA A 345 22.59 -3.00 14.49
N ARG A 346 21.83 -4.03 14.08
CA ARG A 346 21.60 -4.32 12.65
C ARG A 346 20.91 -3.16 11.91
N ALA A 347 19.96 -2.50 12.56
CA ALA A 347 19.27 -1.36 11.97
C ALA A 347 20.21 -0.17 11.76
N VAL A 348 21.01 0.16 12.78
CA VAL A 348 22.02 1.22 12.72
C VAL A 348 23.09 0.90 11.67
N HIS A 349 23.55 -0.35 11.58
CA HIS A 349 24.49 -0.80 10.56
C HIS A 349 23.94 -0.56 9.14
N GLY A 350 22.69 -0.93 8.88
CA GLY A 350 22.01 -0.65 7.59
C GLY A 350 21.94 0.84 7.27
N VAL A 351 21.63 1.69 8.26
CA VAL A 351 21.62 3.15 8.10
C VAL A 351 23.01 3.71 7.80
N LEU A 352 24.05 3.27 8.53
CA LEU A 352 25.43 3.72 8.32
C LEU A 352 25.93 3.37 6.91
N ARG A 353 25.61 2.17 6.40
CA ARG A 353 25.92 1.80 5.01
C ARG A 353 25.23 2.70 3.99
N GLY A 354 23.97 3.06 4.22
CA GLY A 354 23.25 4.03 3.38
C GLY A 354 23.86 5.44 3.44
N LEU A 355 24.28 5.88 4.63
CA LEU A 355 24.98 7.16 4.80
C LEU A 355 26.36 7.16 4.14
N ALA A 356 27.12 6.07 4.25
CA ALA A 356 28.42 5.94 3.58
C ALA A 356 28.28 6.09 2.05
N ALA A 357 27.23 5.51 1.46
CA ALA A 357 26.92 5.69 0.05
C ALA A 357 26.61 7.16 -0.31
N LEU A 358 25.78 7.84 0.47
CA LEU A 358 25.48 9.27 0.26
C LEU A 358 26.73 10.14 0.42
N HIS A 359 27.48 9.93 1.51
CA HIS A 359 28.66 10.71 1.88
C HIS A 359 29.77 10.54 0.84
N GLY A 360 29.95 9.34 0.29
CA GLY A 360 30.90 9.07 -0.80
C GLY A 360 30.59 9.82 -2.10
N LYS A 361 29.37 10.34 -2.29
CA LYS A 361 28.99 11.25 -3.39
C LYS A 361 28.96 12.72 -3.00
N GLY A 362 29.36 13.05 -1.77
CA GLY A 362 29.34 14.43 -1.25
C GLY A 362 27.96 14.91 -0.80
N TYR A 363 27.01 14.00 -0.59
CA TYR A 363 25.67 14.31 -0.08
C TYR A 363 25.54 14.02 1.41
N VAL A 364 24.56 14.63 2.04
CA VAL A 364 24.13 14.42 3.44
C VAL A 364 22.62 14.23 3.49
N HIS A 365 22.13 13.42 4.43
CA HIS A 365 20.70 13.07 4.54
C HIS A 365 19.87 14.17 5.20
N ARG A 366 20.41 14.85 6.22
CA ARG A 366 19.80 15.95 6.98
C ARG A 366 18.61 15.60 7.88
N ASP A 367 17.94 14.47 7.68
CA ASP A 367 16.80 14.04 8.53
C ASP A 367 16.92 12.57 9.00
N VAL A 368 18.05 12.16 9.59
CA VAL A 368 18.24 10.76 10.04
C VAL A 368 17.46 10.50 11.34
N ARG A 369 16.47 9.60 11.29
CA ARG A 369 15.63 9.21 12.43
C ARG A 369 14.85 7.94 12.12
N TRP A 370 14.29 7.30 13.15
CA TRP A 370 13.49 6.08 13.05
C TRP A 370 12.37 6.18 11.99
N ASP A 371 11.62 7.29 11.95
CA ASP A 371 10.56 7.50 10.95
C ASP A 371 11.04 7.42 9.48
N ASN A 372 12.34 7.62 9.25
CA ASN A 372 12.98 7.54 7.93
C ASN A 372 13.79 6.24 7.76
N VAL A 373 13.46 5.20 8.52
CA VAL A 373 14.03 3.84 8.39
C VAL A 373 12.90 2.85 8.11
N VAL A 374 13.13 1.92 7.19
CA VAL A 374 12.22 0.79 6.92
C VAL A 374 12.92 -0.54 7.16
N TYR A 375 12.18 -1.53 7.64
CA TYR A 375 12.59 -2.92 7.72
C TYR A 375 12.13 -3.68 6.48
N LEU A 376 13.00 -4.53 5.91
CA LEU A 376 12.73 -5.40 4.78
C LEU A 376 12.64 -6.85 5.29
N PRO A 377 11.43 -7.39 5.58
CA PRO A 377 11.30 -8.68 6.26
C PRO A 377 11.92 -9.85 5.50
N ALA A 378 11.77 -9.88 4.17
CA ALA A 378 12.32 -10.94 3.32
C ALA A 378 13.86 -10.97 3.35
N GLU A 379 14.49 -9.80 3.52
CA GLU A 379 15.95 -9.63 3.51
C GLU A 379 16.53 -9.53 4.94
N ARG A 380 15.67 -9.47 5.96
CA ARG A 380 16.01 -9.30 7.38
C ARG A 380 16.98 -8.14 7.65
N ARG A 381 16.81 -7.03 6.93
CA ARG A 381 17.66 -5.84 7.05
C ARG A 381 16.86 -4.55 7.07
N TRP A 382 17.52 -3.47 7.49
CA TRP A 382 16.94 -2.12 7.53
C TRP A 382 17.55 -1.23 6.46
N LEU A 383 16.78 -0.23 6.03
CA LEU A 383 17.15 0.68 4.96
C LEU A 383 16.78 2.10 5.34
N LEU A 384 17.68 3.05 5.06
CA LEU A 384 17.42 4.49 5.15
C LEU A 384 16.59 4.95 3.95
N ILE A 385 15.55 5.76 4.21
CA ILE A 385 14.61 6.30 3.22
C ILE A 385 14.43 7.81 3.39
N ASP A 386 13.63 8.44 2.51
CA ASP A 386 13.24 9.86 2.57
C ASP A 386 14.38 10.86 2.29
N LEU A 387 14.84 10.87 1.03
CA LEU A 387 15.93 11.73 0.57
C LEU A 387 15.46 13.15 0.23
N GLU A 388 14.19 13.48 0.45
CA GLU A 388 13.63 14.78 0.11
C GLU A 388 14.26 15.94 0.90
N HIS A 389 14.87 15.66 2.05
CA HIS A 389 15.67 16.64 2.79
C HIS A 389 17.18 16.50 2.53
N ALA A 390 17.65 15.55 1.72
CA ALA A 390 19.07 15.39 1.46
C ALA A 390 19.66 16.58 0.68
N GLY A 391 20.95 16.86 0.85
CA GLY A 391 21.63 18.02 0.28
C GLY A 391 23.12 17.84 0.12
N VAL A 392 23.80 18.88 -0.37
CA VAL A 392 25.27 18.87 -0.51
C VAL A 392 25.93 19.06 0.87
N ALA A 393 26.94 18.26 1.16
CA ALA A 393 27.72 18.38 2.38
C ALA A 393 28.37 19.77 2.50
N GLY A 394 28.35 20.35 3.70
CA GLY A 394 28.95 21.65 4.00
C GLY A 394 28.08 22.86 3.64
N CYS A 395 26.82 22.67 3.23
CA CYS A 395 25.91 23.79 3.00
C CYS A 395 25.59 24.56 4.29
N ASP A 396 25.47 25.88 4.19
CA ASP A 396 25.02 26.73 5.30
C ASP A 396 23.54 26.43 5.61
N CYS A 397 23.30 25.91 6.81
CA CYS A 397 21.98 25.59 7.33
C CYS A 397 21.70 26.37 8.62
N SER A 398 22.37 27.52 8.82
CA SER A 398 22.18 28.38 10.00
C SER A 398 20.91 29.24 9.95
N ARG A 399 20.24 29.29 8.78
CA ARG A 399 19.09 30.16 8.52
C ARG A 399 17.85 29.36 8.14
N PRO A 400 16.64 29.95 8.30
CA PRO A 400 15.41 29.36 7.82
C PRO A 400 15.51 28.91 6.35
N PRO A 401 14.95 27.72 6.01
CA PRO A 401 14.01 26.95 6.80
C PRO A 401 14.64 25.94 7.78
N PHE A 402 15.95 26.02 8.00
CA PHE A 402 16.68 25.27 9.03
C PHE A 402 16.70 26.04 10.36
N PRO A 403 17.03 25.37 11.50
CA PRO A 403 17.24 23.93 11.67
C PRO A 403 15.94 23.11 11.52
N LEU A 404 16.06 21.84 11.12
CA LEU A 404 14.90 20.94 11.14
C LEU A 404 14.52 20.59 12.59
N ARG A 405 13.25 20.21 12.80
CA ARG A 405 12.65 19.98 14.14
C ARG A 405 13.46 19.05 15.05
N HIS A 406 14.14 18.05 14.49
CA HIS A 406 14.86 17.02 15.25
C HIS A 406 16.36 17.28 15.37
N TRP A 407 16.83 18.43 14.90
CA TRP A 407 18.21 18.84 15.09
C TRP A 407 18.43 19.31 16.52
N SER A 408 19.55 18.91 17.09
CA SER A 408 20.06 19.43 18.35
C SER A 408 20.95 20.66 18.09
N GLY A 409 21.26 21.42 19.14
CA GLY A 409 22.23 22.52 19.07
C GLY A 409 23.65 22.09 18.67
N ARG A 410 23.91 20.78 18.65
CA ARG A 410 25.16 20.17 18.19
C ARG A 410 25.08 19.64 16.76
N THR A 411 23.95 19.76 16.06
CA THR A 411 23.83 19.17 14.72
C THR A 411 24.68 19.90 13.69
N LEU A 412 24.79 21.23 13.78
CA LEU A 412 25.64 22.02 12.88
C LEU A 412 27.09 22.08 13.39
N ASP A 413 28.03 22.38 12.49
CA ASP A 413 29.38 22.77 12.89
C ASP A 413 29.39 24.20 13.47
N SER A 414 30.55 24.66 13.95
CA SER A 414 30.71 26.00 14.51
C SER A 414 30.48 27.14 13.50
N GLY A 415 30.52 26.84 12.20
CA GLY A 415 30.23 27.76 11.11
C GLY A 415 28.77 27.71 10.62
N GLY A 416 27.90 26.94 11.29
CA GLY A 416 26.49 26.80 10.88
C GLY A 416 26.27 25.87 9.68
N ARG A 417 27.25 25.06 9.32
CA ARG A 417 27.18 24.15 8.17
C ARG A 417 26.73 22.75 8.59
N TYR A 418 25.99 22.09 7.71
CA TYR A 418 25.60 20.69 7.88
C TYR A 418 26.59 19.79 7.13
N THR A 419 27.22 18.83 7.82
CA THR A 419 28.28 17.97 7.24
C THR A 419 27.95 16.49 7.39
N ALA A 420 28.79 15.60 6.87
CA ALA A 420 28.68 14.15 7.09
C ALA A 420 28.63 13.80 8.59
N ALA A 421 29.44 14.47 9.42
CA ALA A 421 29.43 14.30 10.87
C ALA A 421 28.11 14.76 11.51
N SER A 422 27.36 15.67 10.87
CA SER A 422 26.02 16.04 11.33
C SER A 422 25.02 14.87 11.21
N ASP A 423 25.04 14.10 10.11
CA ASP A 423 24.20 12.90 9.96
C ASP A 423 24.57 11.84 11.01
N LEU A 424 25.87 11.64 11.27
CA LEU A 424 26.36 10.67 12.26
C LEU A 424 25.95 11.04 13.70
N ARG A 425 25.96 12.34 14.03
CA ARG A 425 25.39 12.83 15.29
C ARG A 425 23.89 12.54 15.38
N MET A 426 23.16 12.64 14.27
CA MET A 426 21.75 12.24 14.24
C MET A 426 21.57 10.72 14.41
N VAL A 427 22.46 9.87 13.88
CA VAL A 427 22.45 8.42 14.18
C VAL A 427 22.61 8.19 15.70
N ALA A 428 23.58 8.85 16.32
CA ALA A 428 23.84 8.71 17.75
C ALA A 428 22.68 9.18 18.64
N GLU A 429 22.06 10.31 18.30
CA GLU A 429 20.98 10.91 19.11
C GLU A 429 19.60 10.29 18.80
N GLN A 430 19.27 10.08 17.52
CA GLN A 430 17.92 9.68 17.09
C GLN A 430 17.74 8.17 16.96
N LEU A 431 18.80 7.41 16.64
CA LEU A 431 18.71 5.97 16.48
C LEU A 431 19.23 5.25 17.72
N ILE A 432 20.52 5.41 18.03
CA ILE A 432 21.18 4.72 19.16
C ILE A 432 20.65 5.23 20.50
N GLY A 433 20.60 6.54 20.69
CA GLY A 433 20.14 7.17 21.95
C GLY A 433 18.68 6.88 22.31
N ARG A 434 17.88 6.42 21.34
CA ARG A 434 16.51 5.98 21.57
C ARG A 434 16.37 4.46 21.64
N GLY A 435 17.42 3.70 21.30
CA GLY A 435 17.44 2.24 21.14
C GLY A 435 17.38 1.40 22.42
N GLY A 436 17.09 2.00 23.59
CA GLY A 436 17.01 1.27 24.86
C GLY A 436 18.35 1.10 25.56
N ARG A 437 18.55 -0.05 26.22
CA ARG A 437 19.81 -0.35 26.95
C ARG A 437 20.85 -0.87 25.97
N LEU A 438 22.01 -0.22 25.97
CA LEU A 438 23.17 -0.59 25.14
C LEU A 438 24.22 -1.31 25.97
N GLY A 439 25.00 -2.18 25.33
CA GLY A 439 26.25 -2.73 25.83
C GLY A 439 27.37 -1.69 25.85
N LEU A 440 28.60 -2.14 26.12
CA LEU A 440 29.77 -1.27 26.14
C LEU A 440 30.09 -0.75 24.73
N GLU A 441 30.19 -1.64 23.75
CA GLU A 441 30.53 -1.29 22.37
C GLU A 441 29.50 -0.35 21.74
N GLY A 442 28.22 -0.53 22.03
CA GLY A 442 27.16 0.36 21.55
C GLY A 442 27.27 1.78 22.11
N ARG A 443 27.66 1.92 23.38
CA ARG A 443 27.93 3.24 23.99
C ARG A 443 29.20 3.87 23.42
N THR A 444 30.24 3.08 23.19
CA THR A 444 31.49 3.53 22.57
C THR A 444 31.22 4.11 21.18
N LEU A 445 30.52 3.37 20.32
CA LEU A 445 30.14 3.86 19.00
C LEU A 445 29.31 5.14 19.11
N GLN A 446 28.30 5.16 19.99
CA GLN A 446 27.46 6.35 20.19
C GLN A 446 28.31 7.59 20.51
N GLN A 447 29.28 7.46 21.42
CA GLN A 447 30.15 8.55 21.81
C GLN A 447 31.05 9.01 20.65
N GLN A 448 31.66 8.08 19.92
CA GLN A 448 32.52 8.40 18.77
C GLN A 448 31.76 9.13 17.66
N LEU A 449 30.52 8.70 17.37
CA LEU A 449 29.63 9.39 16.41
C LEU A 449 29.24 10.80 16.91
N MET A 450 29.03 10.96 18.22
CA MET A 450 28.75 12.27 18.83
C MET A 450 29.92 13.25 18.72
N GLU A 451 31.14 12.74 18.91
CA GLU A 451 32.39 13.49 18.85
C GLU A 451 32.86 13.73 17.41
N GLY A 452 32.29 13.02 16.43
CA GLY A 452 32.63 13.14 15.02
C GLY A 452 34.00 12.55 14.68
N THR A 453 34.42 11.52 15.41
CA THR A 453 35.74 10.88 15.24
C THR A 453 35.76 9.80 14.18
N LEU A 454 34.60 9.42 13.64
CA LEU A 454 34.45 8.41 12.60
C LEU A 454 33.71 8.98 11.39
N THR A 455 34.04 8.47 10.21
CA THR A 455 33.20 8.53 9.01
C THR A 455 32.10 7.46 9.06
N ALA A 456 31.11 7.55 8.16
CA ALA A 456 30.05 6.54 8.08
C ALA A 456 30.58 5.15 7.69
N GLU A 457 31.60 5.11 6.84
CA GLU A 457 32.27 3.87 6.40
C GLU A 457 33.04 3.22 7.56
N GLU A 458 33.87 3.99 8.27
CA GLU A 458 34.59 3.49 9.46
C GLU A 458 33.62 3.06 10.57
N ALA A 459 32.53 3.82 10.77
CA ALA A 459 31.53 3.49 11.76
C ALA A 459 30.82 2.16 11.42
N ALA A 460 30.57 1.85 10.15
CA ALA A 460 29.92 0.61 9.73
C ALA A 460 30.76 -0.64 10.04
N GLU A 461 32.06 -0.51 10.19
CA GLU A 461 33.00 -1.59 10.55
C GLU A 461 33.26 -1.68 12.08
N HIS A 462 32.52 -0.95 12.90
CA HIS A 462 32.72 -0.91 14.34
C HIS A 462 32.40 -2.27 15.01
N ASN A 463 33.20 -2.63 16.04
CA ASN A 463 33.11 -3.92 16.75
C ASN A 463 31.71 -4.24 17.31
N TRP A 464 30.93 -3.22 17.68
CA TRP A 464 29.54 -3.37 18.13
C TRP A 464 28.69 -4.22 17.17
N PHE A 465 28.93 -4.17 15.86
CA PHE A 465 28.18 -5.00 14.91
C PHE A 465 28.67 -6.44 14.85
N SER A 466 29.97 -6.66 15.08
CA SER A 466 30.57 -8.00 15.12
C SER A 466 30.05 -8.83 16.29
N GLU A 467 29.65 -8.20 17.41
CA GLU A 467 29.02 -8.88 18.55
C GLU A 467 27.69 -9.56 18.19
N PHE A 468 27.02 -9.09 17.13
CA PHE A 468 25.69 -9.56 16.71
C PHE A 468 25.68 -10.16 15.30
N ALA A 469 26.84 -10.32 14.67
CA ALA A 469 26.98 -11.04 13.42
C ALA A 469 26.58 -12.51 13.65
N THR A 470 25.53 -12.95 12.97
CA THR A 470 25.13 -14.38 13.01
C THR A 470 25.92 -15.16 11.97
N GLU A 471 26.20 -16.44 12.23
CA GLU A 471 26.96 -17.36 11.35
C GLU A 471 26.47 -17.44 9.89
N GLN A 472 25.28 -16.90 9.57
CA GLN A 472 24.74 -16.84 8.21
C GLN A 472 25.35 -15.74 7.32
N GLU A 473 25.93 -14.67 7.87
CA GLU A 473 26.58 -13.61 7.06
C GLU A 473 27.99 -14.00 6.59
N ALA A 474 28.68 -14.89 7.32
CA ALA A 474 30.02 -15.36 6.95
C ALA A 474 30.05 -16.22 5.67
N ALA A 475 28.91 -16.81 5.27
CA ALA A 475 28.82 -17.70 4.12
C ALA A 475 28.70 -16.98 2.76
N VAL A 476 28.38 -15.68 2.74
CA VAL A 476 28.21 -14.90 1.50
C VAL A 476 29.51 -14.18 1.09
N GLY A 477 30.50 -14.06 1.98
CA GLY A 477 31.76 -13.34 1.74
C GLY A 477 32.99 -14.17 1.37
N GLY A 478 32.91 -15.51 1.35
CA GLY A 478 34.07 -16.39 1.17
C GLY A 478 34.00 -17.23 -0.10
N GLY A 479 34.42 -16.69 -1.25
CA GLY A 479 34.33 -17.44 -2.50
C GLY A 479 35.08 -16.86 -3.70
N ALA A 480 36.35 -16.47 -3.53
CA ALA A 480 37.24 -16.35 -4.68
C ALA A 480 38.67 -16.76 -4.29
N SER A 481 39.04 -17.99 -4.63
CA SER A 481 40.44 -18.33 -4.85
C SER A 481 40.55 -19.17 -6.13
N PRO A 482 41.52 -18.89 -7.03
CA PRO A 482 41.55 -19.45 -8.37
C PRO A 482 42.32 -20.78 -8.36
N ALA A 483 41.67 -21.87 -8.73
CA ALA A 483 42.34 -23.15 -8.93
C ALA A 483 42.24 -23.58 -10.41
N GLY A 484 43.36 -23.37 -11.12
CA GLY A 484 43.94 -24.33 -12.06
C GLY A 484 43.09 -24.83 -13.22
N ALA A 485 43.22 -24.18 -14.38
CA ALA A 485 42.97 -24.82 -15.66
C ALA A 485 44.07 -25.86 -15.91
N GLN A 486 43.75 -27.15 -15.72
CA GLN A 486 44.53 -28.26 -16.26
C GLN A 486 43.96 -28.70 -17.60
N VAL A 487 44.84 -28.62 -18.59
CA VAL A 487 44.73 -29.12 -19.95
C VAL A 487 44.65 -30.65 -19.92
N ALA A 488 43.65 -31.22 -20.60
CA ALA A 488 43.63 -32.64 -20.96
C ALA A 488 43.50 -32.77 -22.47
N ALA A 489 44.65 -32.98 -23.11
CA ALA A 489 44.76 -33.59 -24.43
C ALA A 489 44.79 -35.11 -24.27
N GLY A 490 44.16 -35.85 -25.19
CA GLY A 490 44.41 -37.28 -25.37
C GLY A 490 43.17 -38.12 -25.59
N GLY A 491 42.70 -38.21 -26.84
CA GLY A 491 41.74 -39.22 -27.29
C GLY A 491 42.18 -39.79 -28.63
N ALA A 492 42.83 -40.96 -28.61
CA ALA A 492 43.11 -41.80 -29.79
C ALA A 492 43.03 -43.29 -29.41
N GLY A 493 42.37 -44.06 -30.28
CA GLY A 493 42.23 -45.54 -30.26
C GLY A 493 40.84 -45.95 -29.77
N VAL A 494 39.91 -46.40 -30.63
CA VAL A 494 39.98 -47.52 -31.59
C VAL A 494 39.26 -47.21 -32.89
#